data_AF-A0A256ZW80-F1
#
_entry.id   AF-A0A256ZW80-F1
#
_cell.length_a   1.000
_cell.length_b   1.000
_cell.length_c   1.000
_cell.angle_alpha   90.00
_cell.angle_beta   90.00
_cell.angle_gamma   90.00
#
_symmetry.space_group_name_H-M   'P 1'
#
loop_
_entity.id
_entity.type
_entity.pdbx_description
1 polymer ?
#
loop_
_entity_poly.entity_id
_entity_poly.type
_entity_poly.pdbx_seq_one_letter_code
_entity_poly.pdbx_strand_id
1 'polypeptide(L)'
;MKNRSIVLFAILFALAFSLHPVLAESKDKVWNELVDVFSDVEKLGSEGINVTKQIIMLNAALKEFEKGNYGAVETILAEIRELNSNQIAQLGNYRITRFIETYGLAAFYLSIPIVFYLLFPRLYFRVWFRARRKWLVEKK
;
A
#
# COMPACT_ATOMS: atom_id res chain seq x y z
N MET A 1 50.07 -33.71 33.67
CA MET A 1 49.63 -33.07 32.41
C MET A 1 48.17 -33.35 32.04
N LYS A 2 47.61 -34.53 32.33
CA LYS A 2 46.23 -34.95 31.97
C LYS A 2 45.09 -34.06 32.53
N ASN A 3 45.29 -33.45 33.71
CA ASN A 3 44.24 -32.62 34.33
C ASN A 3 44.16 -31.19 33.74
N ARG A 4 45.24 -30.69 33.11
CA ARG A 4 45.24 -29.35 32.50
C ARG A 4 44.42 -29.31 31.19
N SER A 5 44.44 -30.40 30.43
CA SER A 5 43.66 -30.55 29.20
C SER A 5 42.15 -30.66 29.45
N ILE A 6 41.73 -31.30 30.56
CA ILE A 6 40.31 -31.41 30.94
C ILE A 6 39.75 -30.05 31.34
N VAL A 7 40.51 -29.25 32.10
CA VAL A 7 40.09 -27.90 32.50
C VAL A 7 39.97 -26.97 31.29
N LEU A 8 40.90 -27.03 30.34
CA LEU A 8 40.81 -26.25 29.10
C LEU A 8 39.59 -26.64 28.25
N PHE A 9 39.24 -27.93 28.21
CA PHE A 9 38.05 -28.39 27.48
C PHE A 9 36.74 -27.92 28.14
N ALA A 10 36.68 -27.94 29.48
CA ALA A 10 35.53 -27.46 30.23
C ALA A 10 35.30 -25.95 30.05
N ILE A 11 36.39 -25.16 29.99
CA ILE A 11 36.33 -23.72 29.75
C ILE A 11 35.86 -23.42 28.31
N LEU A 12 36.36 -24.15 27.31
CA LEU A 12 35.93 -24.02 25.92
C LEU A 12 34.45 -24.39 25.74
N PHE A 13 33.99 -25.43 26.43
CA PHE A 13 32.59 -25.86 26.40
C PHE A 13 31.66 -24.84 27.09
N ALA A 14 32.07 -24.28 28.22
CA ALA A 14 31.34 -23.23 28.91
C ALA A 14 31.25 -21.94 28.07
N LEU A 15 32.33 -21.56 27.39
CA LEU A 15 32.35 -20.42 26.47
C LEU A 15 31.43 -20.64 25.27
N ALA A 16 31.47 -21.83 24.66
CA ALA A 16 30.59 -22.18 23.54
C ALA A 16 29.10 -22.15 23.96
N PHE A 17 28.76 -22.64 25.15
CA PHE A 17 27.40 -22.64 25.66
C PHE A 17 26.88 -21.22 25.99
N SER A 18 27.77 -20.34 26.45
CA SER A 18 27.43 -18.95 26.76
C SER A 18 27.15 -18.06 25.54
N LEU A 19 27.63 -18.45 24.35
CA LEU A 19 27.41 -17.72 23.10
C LEU A 19 26.13 -18.13 22.35
N HIS A 20 25.53 -19.29 22.67
CA HIS A 20 24.30 -19.75 22.05
C HIS A 20 23.04 -18.89 22.34
N PRO A 21 22.80 -18.35 23.56
CA PRO A 21 21.57 -17.59 23.82
C PRO A 21 21.50 -16.26 23.04
N VAL A 22 22.63 -15.62 22.75
CA VAL A 22 22.68 -14.33 22.04
C VAL A 22 22.18 -14.42 20.60
N LEU A 23 22.41 -15.56 19.93
CA LEU A 23 21.97 -15.79 18.56
C LEU A 23 20.48 -16.19 18.46
N ALA A 24 19.93 -16.80 19.52
CA ALA A 24 18.52 -17.16 19.56
C ALA A 24 17.62 -15.94 19.80
N GLU A 25 18.05 -15.02 20.68
CA GLU A 25 17.30 -13.79 21.00
C GLU A 25 17.16 -12.86 19.78
N SER A 26 18.18 -12.78 18.91
CA SER A 26 18.12 -11.95 17.70
C SER A 26 17.16 -12.51 16.65
N LYS A 27 17.07 -13.84 16.50
CA LYS A 27 16.18 -14.48 15.53
C LYS A 27 14.71 -14.27 15.88
N ASP A 28 14.34 -14.49 17.14
CA ASP A 28 12.94 -14.38 17.58
C ASP A 28 12.46 -12.93 17.52
N LYS A 29 13.32 -11.97 17.87
CA LYS A 29 13.03 -10.54 17.75
C LYS A 29 12.73 -10.15 16.29
N VAL A 30 13.61 -10.54 15.36
CA VAL A 30 13.47 -10.20 13.94
C VAL A 30 12.26 -10.89 13.32
N TRP A 31 11.96 -12.12 13.76
CA TRP A 31 10.76 -12.82 13.34
C TRP A 31 9.48 -12.10 13.76
N ASN A 32 9.40 -11.66 15.02
CA ASN A 32 8.25 -10.91 15.52
C ASN A 32 8.08 -9.60 14.76
N GLU A 33 9.17 -8.91 14.44
CA GLU A 33 9.13 -7.68 13.66
C GLU A 33 8.65 -7.91 12.21
N LEU A 34 9.03 -9.04 11.61
CA LEU A 34 8.58 -9.42 10.28
C LEU A 34 7.06 -9.70 10.25
N VAL A 35 6.55 -10.39 11.28
CA VAL A 35 5.11 -10.66 11.44
C VAL A 35 4.32 -9.37 11.65
N ASP A 36 4.84 -8.45 12.46
CA ASP A 36 4.22 -7.14 12.70
C ASP A 36 4.09 -6.33 11.40
N VAL A 37 5.19 -6.21 10.65
CA VAL A 37 5.19 -5.52 9.34
C VAL A 37 4.28 -6.22 8.33
N PHE A 38 4.20 -7.55 8.36
CA PHE A 38 3.27 -8.29 7.50
C PHE A 38 1.81 -7.94 7.81
N SER A 39 1.43 -7.89 9.09
CA SER A 39 0.10 -7.48 9.53
C SER A 39 -0.24 -6.05 9.07
N ASP A 40 0.72 -5.13 9.15
CA ASP A 40 0.52 -3.77 8.65
C ASP A 40 0.28 -3.73 7.14
N VAL A 41 1.06 -4.48 6.37
CA VAL A 41 0.91 -4.57 4.90
C VAL A 41 -0.42 -5.22 4.53
N GLU A 42 -0.85 -6.26 5.24
CA GLU A 42 -2.15 -6.89 5.05
C GLU A 42 -3.29 -5.90 5.29
N LYS A 43 -3.21 -5.13 6.38
CA LYS A 43 -4.20 -4.10 6.70
C LYS A 43 -4.29 -3.05 5.60
N LEU A 44 -3.17 -2.54 5.11
CA LEU A 44 -3.15 -1.58 3.99
C LEU A 44 -3.77 -2.18 2.71
N GLY A 45 -3.49 -3.44 2.42
CA GLY A 45 -4.10 -4.17 1.32
C GLY A 45 -5.62 -4.31 1.47
N SER A 46 -6.10 -4.61 2.68
CA SER A 46 -7.53 -4.72 3.00
C SER A 46 -8.29 -3.39 2.82
N GLU A 47 -7.59 -2.26 3.02
CA GLU A 47 -8.13 -0.92 2.77
C GLU A 47 -8.09 -0.51 1.29
N GLY A 48 -7.61 -1.40 0.42
CA GLY A 48 -7.55 -1.21 -1.03
C GLY A 48 -6.35 -0.40 -1.51
N ILE A 49 -5.30 -0.26 -0.68
CA ILE A 49 -4.02 0.30 -1.11
C ILE A 49 -3.25 -0.74 -1.92
N ASN A 50 -2.60 -0.30 -2.99
CA ASN A 50 -1.68 -1.17 -3.72
C ASN A 50 -0.42 -1.43 -2.89
N VAL A 51 -0.31 -2.66 -2.37
CA VAL A 51 0.80 -3.15 -1.54
C VAL A 51 1.79 -4.05 -2.31
N THR A 52 1.75 -4.06 -3.64
CA THR A 52 2.57 -4.96 -4.46
C THR A 52 4.06 -4.79 -4.18
N LYS A 53 4.53 -3.54 -4.03
CA LYS A 53 5.94 -3.25 -3.75
C LYS A 53 6.36 -3.79 -2.37
N GLN A 54 5.52 -3.60 -1.36
CA GLN A 54 5.75 -4.11 -0.01
C GLN A 54 5.81 -5.64 0.02
N ILE A 55 4.91 -6.33 -0.68
CA ILE A 55 4.92 -7.80 -0.76
C ILE A 55 6.24 -8.30 -1.39
N ILE A 56 6.73 -7.64 -2.44
CA ILE A 56 8.01 -7.99 -3.06
C ILE A 56 9.18 -7.82 -2.07
N MET A 57 9.19 -6.70 -1.34
CA MET A 57 10.21 -6.41 -0.32
C MET A 57 10.14 -7.40 0.86
N LEU A 58 8.93 -7.75 1.30
CA LEU A 58 8.71 -8.67 2.42
C LEU A 58 9.14 -10.10 2.04
N ASN A 59 8.92 -10.51 0.79
CA ASN A 59 9.49 -11.74 0.25
C ASN A 59 11.03 -11.72 0.19
N ALA A 60 11.64 -10.56 -0.09
CA ALA A 60 13.09 -10.41 -0.05
C ALA A 60 13.62 -10.50 1.39
N ALA A 61 12.92 -9.88 2.35
CA ALA A 61 13.23 -9.97 3.77
C ALA A 61 13.15 -11.42 4.29
N LEU A 62 12.11 -12.17 3.92
CA LEU A 62 11.98 -13.60 4.24
C LEU A 62 13.18 -14.42 3.73
N LYS A 63 13.62 -14.18 2.49
CA LYS A 63 14.79 -14.86 1.92
C LYS A 63 16.08 -14.54 2.67
N GLU A 64 16.27 -13.31 3.14
CA GLU A 64 17.45 -12.94 3.94
C GLU A 64 17.35 -13.48 5.37
N PHE A 65 16.15 -13.59 5.93
CA PHE A 65 15.91 -14.24 7.22
C PHE A 65 16.27 -15.72 7.20
N GLU A 66 15.88 -16.45 6.15
CA GLU A 66 16.24 -17.86 5.96
C GLU A 66 17.76 -18.09 5.85
N LYS A 67 18.49 -17.11 5.30
CA LYS A 67 19.97 -17.12 5.24
C LYS A 67 20.63 -16.75 6.56
N GLY A 68 19.87 -16.33 7.57
CA GLY A 68 20.39 -15.84 8.87
C GLY A 68 20.98 -14.43 8.81
N ASN A 69 20.71 -13.67 7.74
CA ASN A 69 21.22 -12.31 7.57
C ASN A 69 20.29 -11.27 8.20
N TYR A 70 20.19 -11.28 9.52
CA TYR A 70 19.22 -10.50 10.28
C TYR A 70 19.37 -8.98 10.12
N GLY A 71 20.58 -8.47 9.92
CA GLY A 71 20.81 -7.03 9.69
C GLY A 71 20.22 -6.53 8.37
N ALA A 72 20.28 -7.35 7.31
CA ALA A 72 19.65 -7.02 6.04
C ALA A 72 18.12 -7.04 6.16
N VAL A 73 17.57 -7.95 6.95
CA VAL A 73 16.13 -8.01 7.24
C VAL A 73 15.66 -6.73 7.91
N GLU A 74 16.33 -6.29 8.98
CA GLU A 74 15.97 -5.04 9.68
C GLU A 74 15.99 -3.83 8.74
N THR A 75 16.98 -3.71 7.84
CA THR A 75 17.01 -2.62 6.87
C THR A 75 15.84 -2.66 5.88
N ILE A 76 15.46 -3.84 5.40
CA ILE A 76 14.32 -3.97 4.48
C ILE A 76 13.00 -3.66 5.20
N LEU A 77 12.84 -4.13 6.45
CA LEU A 77 11.65 -3.86 7.27
C LEU A 77 11.51 -2.35 7.57
N ALA A 78 12.63 -1.65 7.82
CA ALA A 78 12.63 -0.20 8.00
C ALA A 78 12.16 0.54 6.73
N GLU A 79 12.62 0.13 5.54
CA GLU A 79 12.18 0.70 4.27
C GLU A 79 10.68 0.46 4.03
N ILE A 80 10.18 -0.74 4.34
CA ILE A 80 8.74 -1.04 4.25
C ILE A 80 7.93 -0.13 5.17
N ARG A 81 8.39 0.09 6.41
CA ARG A 81 7.71 0.98 7.37
C ARG A 81 7.66 2.42 6.88
N GLU A 82 8.74 2.93 6.30
CA GLU A 82 8.77 4.27 5.71
C GLU A 82 7.75 4.39 4.56
N LEU A 83 7.74 3.42 3.64
CA LEU A 83 6.76 3.37 2.55
C LEU A 83 5.32 3.32 3.07
N ASN A 84 5.07 2.49 4.09
CA ASN A 84 3.76 2.39 4.72
C ASN A 84 3.33 3.72 5.35
N SER A 85 4.20 4.42 6.08
CA SER A 85 3.88 5.73 6.66
C SER A 85 3.52 6.78 5.59
N ASN A 86 4.22 6.77 4.46
CA ASN A 86 3.95 7.67 3.35
C ASN A 86 2.60 7.36 2.69
N GLN A 87 2.26 6.09 2.53
CA GLN A 87 0.97 5.67 1.99
C GLN A 87 -0.19 5.94 2.96
N ILE A 88 0.03 5.77 4.27
CA ILE A 88 -0.96 6.10 5.30
C ILE A 88 -1.25 7.60 5.31
N ALA A 89 -0.24 8.46 5.16
CA ALA A 89 -0.47 9.90 5.02
C ALA A 89 -1.34 10.25 3.78
N GLN A 90 -1.28 9.43 2.73
CA GLN A 90 -2.06 9.61 1.52
C GLN A 90 -3.46 8.95 1.57
N LEU A 91 -3.74 8.08 2.54
CA LEU A 91 -5.03 7.37 2.70
C LEU A 91 -6.23 8.32 2.82
N GLY A 92 -6.07 9.42 3.57
CA GLY A 92 -7.14 10.39 3.77
C GLY A 92 -7.65 10.96 2.44
N ASN A 93 -6.73 11.29 1.53
CA ASN A 93 -7.08 11.76 0.20
C ASN A 93 -7.59 10.64 -0.70
N TYR A 94 -7.00 9.44 -0.64
CA TYR A 94 -7.36 8.32 -1.51
C TYR A 94 -8.80 7.83 -1.30
N ARG A 95 -9.25 7.76 -0.04
CA ARG A 95 -10.65 7.37 0.26
C ARG A 95 -11.66 8.37 -0.30
N ILE A 96 -11.35 9.67 -0.18
CA ILE A 96 -12.23 10.74 -0.66
C ILE A 96 -12.28 10.75 -2.19
N THR A 97 -11.13 10.66 -2.87
CA THR A 97 -11.11 10.64 -4.34
C THR A 97 -11.81 9.41 -4.90
N ARG A 98 -11.57 8.22 -4.34
CA ARG A 98 -12.25 7.00 -4.81
C ARG A 98 -13.77 7.06 -4.60
N PHE A 99 -14.22 7.63 -3.49
CA PHE A 99 -15.64 7.85 -3.24
C PHE A 99 -16.22 8.85 -4.25
N ILE A 100 -15.55 9.98 -4.49
CA ILE A 100 -15.98 10.99 -5.46
C ILE A 100 -16.00 10.41 -6.88
N GLU A 101 -15.01 9.62 -7.28
CA GLU A 101 -14.98 9.01 -8.61
C GLU A 101 -16.14 8.03 -8.80
N THR A 102 -16.34 7.13 -7.84
CA THR A 102 -17.34 6.08 -7.96
C THR A 102 -18.76 6.64 -7.88
N TYR A 103 -19.05 7.42 -6.84
CA TYR A 103 -20.39 7.97 -6.62
C TYR A 103 -20.64 9.21 -7.49
N GLY A 104 -19.61 9.98 -7.82
CA GLY A 104 -19.72 11.12 -8.72
C GLY A 104 -20.02 10.69 -10.16
N LEU A 105 -19.42 9.61 -10.67
CA LEU A 105 -19.79 9.05 -11.96
C LEU A 105 -21.24 8.55 -11.96
N ALA A 106 -21.64 7.82 -10.92
CA ALA A 106 -23.03 7.35 -10.79
C ALA A 106 -24.03 8.51 -10.75
N ALA A 107 -23.74 9.54 -9.95
CA ALA A 107 -24.55 10.76 -9.87
C ALA A 107 -24.59 11.52 -11.20
N PHE A 108 -23.46 11.57 -11.92
CA PHE A 108 -23.38 12.19 -13.24
C PHE A 108 -24.32 11.47 -14.23
N TYR A 109 -24.25 10.14 -14.33
CA TYR A 109 -25.14 9.38 -15.22
C TYR A 109 -26.62 9.53 -14.84
N LEU A 110 -26.95 9.49 -13.55
CA LEU A 110 -28.32 9.72 -13.07
C LEU A 110 -28.82 11.15 -13.36
N SER A 111 -27.91 12.12 -13.39
CA SER A 111 -28.26 13.51 -13.69
C SER A 111 -28.57 13.76 -15.17
N ILE A 112 -28.07 12.93 -16.10
CA ILE A 112 -28.25 13.11 -17.55
C ILE A 112 -29.72 13.33 -17.94
N PRO A 113 -30.70 12.47 -17.58
CA PRO A 113 -32.09 12.68 -17.98
C PRO A 113 -32.70 13.97 -17.40
N ILE A 114 -32.35 14.34 -16.16
CA ILE A 114 -32.84 15.56 -15.50
C ILE A 114 -32.27 16.80 -16.20
N VAL A 115 -30.96 16.82 -16.40
CA VAL A 115 -30.23 17.90 -17.07
C VAL A 115 -30.73 18.04 -18.50
N PHE A 116 -30.92 16.94 -19.22
CA PHE A 116 -31.47 16.93 -20.56
C PHE A 116 -32.89 17.51 -20.58
N TYR A 117 -33.79 17.05 -19.71
CA TYR A 117 -35.16 17.58 -19.65
C TYR A 117 -35.22 19.09 -19.39
N LEU A 118 -34.32 19.62 -18.55
CA LEU A 118 -34.30 21.05 -18.22
C LEU A 118 -33.57 21.93 -19.26
N LEU A 119 -32.44 21.47 -19.79
CA LEU A 119 -31.61 22.25 -20.70
C LEU A 119 -32.01 22.09 -22.16
N PHE A 120 -32.45 20.90 -22.58
CA PHE A 120 -32.76 20.60 -23.98
C PHE A 120 -33.83 21.53 -24.57
N PRO A 121 -34.95 21.86 -23.88
CA PRO A 121 -35.93 22.79 -24.42
C PRO A 121 -35.33 24.17 -24.72
N ARG A 122 -34.51 24.68 -23.80
CA ARG A 122 -33.89 26.01 -23.94
C ARG A 122 -32.84 26.03 -25.05
N LEU A 123 -32.03 24.99 -25.16
CA LEU A 123 -31.07 24.83 -26.26
C LEU A 123 -31.77 24.68 -27.60
N TYR A 124 -32.81 23.84 -27.67
CA TYR A 124 -33.63 23.64 -28.86
C TYR A 124 -34.20 24.96 -29.37
N PHE A 125 -34.84 25.76 -28.50
CA PHE A 125 -35.38 27.05 -28.90
C PHE A 125 -34.30 28.00 -29.41
N ARG A 126 -33.14 28.11 -28.74
CA ARG A 126 -32.05 28.98 -29.22
C ARG A 126 -31.55 28.57 -30.61
N VAL A 127 -31.34 27.27 -30.82
CA VAL A 127 -30.88 26.74 -32.11
C VAL A 127 -31.95 26.97 -33.17
N TRP A 128 -33.20 26.68 -32.87
CA TRP A 128 -34.33 26.85 -33.77
C TRP A 128 -34.55 28.31 -34.18
N PHE A 129 -34.51 29.26 -33.23
CA PHE A 129 -34.62 30.70 -33.53
C PHE A 129 -33.43 31.21 -34.36
N ARG A 130 -32.22 30.66 -34.12
CA ARG A 130 -31.03 31.02 -34.90
C ARG A 130 -31.12 30.45 -36.33
N ALA A 131 -31.61 29.23 -36.50
CA ALA A 131 -31.81 28.60 -37.80
C ALA A 131 -32.93 29.28 -38.60
N ARG A 132 -34.07 29.58 -37.96
CA ARG A 132 -35.24 30.18 -38.61
C ARG A 132 -34.99 31.61 -39.12
N ARG A 133 -34.11 32.38 -38.46
CA ARG A 133 -33.71 33.73 -38.91
C ARG A 133 -33.02 33.78 -40.27
N LYS A 134 -32.54 32.65 -40.81
CA LYS A 134 -31.94 32.57 -42.14
C LYS A 134 -32.95 32.35 -43.28
N TRP A 135 -34.22 32.14 -42.96
CA TRP A 135 -35.28 31.94 -43.94
C TRP A 135 -36.00 33.28 -44.15
N LEU A 136 -35.39 34.18 -44.92
CA LEU A 136 -36.08 35.34 -45.47
C LEU A 136 -37.05 34.82 -46.54
N VAL A 137 -38.34 34.92 -46.26
CA VAL A 137 -39.39 34.58 -47.24
C VAL A 137 -39.39 35.68 -48.29
N GLU A 138 -38.98 35.34 -49.50
CA GLU A 138 -39.14 36.16 -50.69
C GLU A 138 -40.64 36.34 -50.92
N LYS A 139 -41.14 37.55 -50.67
CA LYS A 139 -42.54 37.90 -50.96
C LYS A 139 -42.66 38.17 -52.46
N LYS A 140 -43.48 37.38 -53.14
CA LYS A 140 -44.01 37.70 -54.48
C LYS A 140 -44.94 38.91 -54.40
#